data_AF-Q9RT98-F1
#
_entry.id   AF-Q9RT98-F1
#
_cell.length_a   1.000
_cell.length_b   1.000
_cell.length_c   1.000
_cell.angle_alpha   90.00
_cell.angle_beta   90.00
_cell.angle_gamma   90.00
#
_symmetry.space_group_name_H-M   'P 1'
#
loop_
_entity.id
_entity.type
_entity.pdbx_description
1 polymer ?
#
loop_
_entity_poly.entity_id
_entity_poly.type
_entity_poly.pdbx_seq_one_letter_code
_entity_poly.pdbx_strand_id
1 'polypeptide(L)'
;MPRRRLSADPARWRRRAVKLLLTYLLLALTLLSTRSLTRDVRPALLAARTQEKQLTQERDQRELRVQTLLADTRVRQWALQNGMVLTAEAPKTSRDLGTQAVPPLPQAPSEPLKVKIQWN
;
A
#
# COMPACT_ATOMS: atom_id res chain seq x y z
N MET A 1 45.60 63.37 -9.69
CA MET A 1 44.91 62.11 -9.36
C MET A 1 45.68 61.36 -8.28
N PRO A 2 45.17 61.24 -7.04
CA PRO A 2 45.89 60.55 -5.98
C PRO A 2 45.84 59.04 -6.20
N ARG A 3 47.00 58.41 -6.42
CA ARG A 3 47.16 56.95 -6.41
C ARG A 3 46.75 56.43 -5.03
N ARG A 4 45.63 55.72 -4.94
CA ARG A 4 45.25 54.92 -3.76
C ARG A 4 46.39 53.95 -3.48
N ARG A 5 47.22 54.26 -2.48
CA ARG A 5 48.17 53.29 -1.93
C ARG A 5 47.34 52.19 -1.30
N LEU A 6 47.28 51.02 -1.95
CA LEU A 6 46.73 49.80 -1.37
C LEU A 6 47.55 49.52 -0.11
N SER A 7 47.06 49.95 1.04
CA SER A 7 47.69 49.65 2.31
C SER A 7 47.55 48.14 2.52
N ALA A 8 48.63 47.40 2.30
CA ALA A 8 48.74 45.97 2.56
C ALA A 8 48.79 45.72 4.06
N ASP A 9 47.72 46.08 4.75
CA ASP A 9 47.59 45.88 6.18
C ASP A 9 47.42 44.38 6.45
N PRO A 10 48.41 43.70 7.04
CA PRO A 10 48.42 42.26 7.20
C PRO A 10 47.28 41.77 8.11
N ALA A 11 46.84 42.59 9.06
CA ALA A 11 45.75 42.25 9.95
C ALA A 11 44.40 42.15 9.20
N ARG A 12 44.16 43.06 8.25
CA ARG A 12 42.95 43.04 7.41
C ARG A 12 42.92 41.85 6.46
N TRP A 13 44.07 41.50 5.87
CA TRP A 13 44.21 40.32 5.02
C TRP A 13 44.00 39.02 5.81
N ARG A 14 44.62 38.90 6.99
CA ARG A 14 44.43 37.73 7.87
C ARG A 14 42.97 37.56 8.27
N ARG A 15 42.28 38.64 8.63
CA ARG A 15 40.85 38.59 9.00
C ARG A 15 39.96 38.13 7.84
N ARG A 16 40.24 38.57 6.61
CA ARG A 16 39.51 38.12 5.41
C ARG A 16 39.80 36.66 5.09
N ALA A 17 41.06 36.25 5.16
CA ALA A 17 41.46 34.87 4.93
C ALA A 17 40.79 33.91 5.93
N VAL A 18 40.80 34.24 7.23
CA VAL A 18 40.13 33.44 8.27
C VAL A 18 38.62 33.36 8.03
N LYS A 19 37.97 34.48 7.65
CA LYS A 19 36.54 34.47 7.32
C LYS A 19 36.25 33.53 6.15
N LEU A 20 37.00 33.64 5.05
CA LEU A 20 36.82 32.79 3.88
C LEU A 20 37.05 31.31 4.22
N LEU A 21 38.09 31.01 5.00
CA LEU A 21 38.42 29.64 5.41
C LEU A 21 37.31 29.04 6.28
N LEU A 22 36.79 29.81 7.24
CA LEU A 22 35.62 29.40 8.03
C LEU A 22 34.38 29.16 7.14
N THR A 23 34.10 30.05 6.19
CA THR A 23 32.98 29.86 5.27
C THR A 23 33.13 28.57 4.46
N TYR A 24 34.32 28.32 3.91
CA TYR A 24 34.58 27.09 3.16
C TYR A 24 34.50 25.84 4.04
N LEU A 25 34.99 25.89 5.27
CA LEU A 25 34.88 24.80 6.23
C LEU A 25 33.40 24.50 6.53
N LEU A 26 32.61 25.54 6.77
CA LEU A 26 31.18 25.42 7.06
C LEU A 26 30.43 24.84 5.85
N LEU A 27 30.79 25.26 4.64
CA LEU A 27 30.23 24.74 3.39
C LEU A 27 30.62 23.28 3.14
N ALA A 28 31.86 22.90 3.44
CA ALA A 28 32.31 21.51 3.35
C ALA A 28 31.56 20.61 4.35
N LEU A 29 31.38 21.08 5.59
CA LEU A 29 30.62 20.36 6.61
C LEU A 29 29.16 20.19 6.21
N THR A 30 28.49 21.24 5.72
CA THR A 30 27.09 21.12 5.28
C THR A 30 26.93 20.15 4.11
N LEU A 31 27.84 20.19 3.13
CA LEU A 31 27.83 19.22 2.03
C LEU A 31 28.04 17.79 2.54
N LEU A 32 28.98 17.58 3.46
CA LEU A 32 29.27 16.27 4.03
C LEU A 32 28.08 15.74 4.84
N SER A 33 27.48 16.56 5.70
CA SER A 33 26.30 16.20 6.49
C SER A 33 25.11 15.87 5.59
N THR A 34 24.84 16.69 4.57
CA THR A 34 23.75 16.45 3.61
C THR A 34 23.98 15.14 2.85
N ARG A 35 25.22 14.89 2.42
CA ARG A 35 25.60 13.65 1.74
C ARG A 35 25.46 12.44 2.67
N SER A 36 25.80 12.58 3.95
CA SER A 36 25.65 11.51 4.93
C SER A 36 24.18 11.19 5.19
N LEU A 37 23.33 12.21 5.38
CA LEU A 37 21.90 12.05 5.64
C LEU A 37 21.15 11.43 4.45
N THR A 38 21.56 11.77 3.23
CA THR A 38 20.93 11.26 1.99
C THR A 38 21.42 9.87 1.59
N ARG A 39 22.55 9.40 2.13
CA ARG A 39 23.15 8.10 1.78
C ARG A 39 22.22 6.93 2.06
N ASP A 40 21.48 7.00 3.17
CA ASP A 40 20.66 5.88 3.66
C ASP A 40 19.22 5.90 3.14
N VAL A 41 18.79 7.00 2.50
CA VAL A 41 17.43 7.14 1.97
C VAL A 41 17.16 6.14 0.84
N ARG A 42 18.08 6.02 -0.11
CA ARG A 42 17.93 5.07 -1.24
C ARG A 42 17.89 3.61 -0.79
N PRO A 43 18.81 3.09 0.05
CA PRO A 43 18.72 1.71 0.53
C PRO A 43 17.49 1.47 1.41
N ALA A 44 17.07 2.44 2.24
CA ALA A 44 15.84 2.32 3.03
C ALA A 44 14.59 2.16 2.14
N LEU A 45 14.48 2.95 1.06
CA LEU A 45 13.38 2.83 0.09
C LEU A 45 13.39 1.47 -0.63
N LEU A 46 14.57 0.95 -0.97
CA LEU A 46 14.70 -0.38 -1.58
C LEU A 46 14.32 -1.50 -0.61
N ALA A 47 14.71 -1.38 0.66
CA ALA A 47 14.33 -2.32 1.71
C ALA A 47 12.80 -2.32 1.92
N ALA A 48 12.19 -1.14 2.02
CA ALA A 48 10.72 -1.00 2.15
C ALA A 48 9.98 -1.64 0.97
N ARG A 49 10.41 -1.37 -0.28
CA ARG A 49 9.82 -1.99 -1.47
C ARG A 49 9.97 -3.51 -1.48
N THR A 50 11.08 -4.02 -0.96
CA THR A 50 11.30 -5.47 -0.87
C THR A 50 10.34 -6.09 0.13
N GLN A 51 10.13 -5.44 1.28
CA GLN A 51 9.16 -5.87 2.29
C GLN A 51 7.72 -5.84 1.75
N GLU A 52 7.33 -4.78 1.04
CA GLU A 52 6.00 -4.69 0.42
C GLU A 52 5.74 -5.86 -0.56
N LYS A 53 6.75 -6.22 -1.36
CA LYS A 53 6.65 -7.37 -2.27
C LYS A 53 6.49 -8.68 -1.52
N GLN A 54 7.26 -8.88 -0.44
CA GLN A 54 7.15 -10.08 0.39
C GLN A 54 5.76 -10.19 1.03
N LEU A 55 5.25 -9.11 1.61
CA LEU A 55 3.93 -9.06 2.22
C LEU A 55 2.81 -9.32 1.19
N THR A 56 2.94 -8.79 -0.02
CA THR A 56 1.99 -9.05 -1.11
C THR A 56 2.00 -10.53 -1.49
N GLN A 57 3.17 -11.14 -1.64
CA GLN A 57 3.29 -12.56 -1.93
C GLN A 57 2.68 -13.43 -0.81
N GLU A 58 2.93 -13.09 0.45
CA GLU A 58 2.33 -13.79 1.58
C GLU A 58 0.80 -13.68 1.58
N ARG A 59 0.27 -12.49 1.31
CA ARG A 59 -1.18 -12.26 1.20
C ARG A 59 -1.77 -13.16 0.11
N ASP A 60 -1.18 -13.15 -1.08
CA ASP A 60 -1.69 -13.92 -2.22
C ASP A 60 -1.63 -15.43 -1.94
N GLN A 61 -0.55 -15.91 -1.30
CA GLN A 61 -0.46 -17.30 -0.86
C GLN A 61 -1.51 -17.68 0.18
N ARG A 62 -1.78 -16.80 1.16
CA ARG A 62 -2.82 -17.03 2.17
C ARG A 62 -4.20 -17.03 1.55
N GLU A 63 -4.46 -16.13 0.62
CA GLU A 63 -5.72 -16.08 -0.13
C GLU A 63 -5.94 -17.37 -0.91
N LEU A 64 -4.93 -17.85 -1.65
CA LEU A 64 -4.99 -19.14 -2.32
C LEU A 64 -5.26 -20.28 -1.35
N ARG A 65 -4.62 -20.31 -0.18
CA ARG A 65 -4.90 -21.33 0.85
C ARG A 65 -6.34 -21.26 1.33
N VAL A 66 -6.87 -20.07 1.63
CA VAL A 66 -8.26 -19.90 2.03
C VAL A 66 -9.21 -20.38 0.94
N GLN A 67 -8.98 -20.02 -0.32
CA GLN A 67 -9.78 -20.51 -1.45
C GLN A 67 -9.73 -22.04 -1.55
N THR A 68 -8.55 -22.66 -1.34
CA THR A 68 -8.44 -24.13 -1.36
C THR A 68 -9.12 -24.81 -0.16
N LEU A 69 -9.23 -24.12 0.99
CA LEU A 69 -9.92 -24.61 2.17
C LEU A 69 -11.44 -24.45 2.03
N LEU A 70 -11.88 -23.34 1.44
CA LEU A 70 -13.28 -23.02 1.16
C LEU A 70 -13.83 -23.69 -0.10
N ALA A 71 -12.99 -24.39 -0.87
CA ALA A 71 -13.46 -25.18 -2.01
C ALA A 71 -14.60 -26.10 -1.56
N ASP A 72 -15.77 -25.95 -2.20
CA ASP A 72 -17.04 -26.58 -1.79
C ASP A 72 -16.89 -28.11 -1.63
N THR A 73 -16.07 -28.75 -2.46
CA THR A 73 -15.72 -30.17 -2.34
C THR A 73 -15.02 -30.52 -1.02
N ARG A 74 -14.06 -29.69 -0.57
CA ARG A 74 -13.32 -29.92 0.67
C ARG A 74 -14.17 -29.60 1.90
N VAL A 75 -14.99 -28.55 1.83
CA VAL A 75 -15.97 -28.22 2.90
C VAL A 75 -16.99 -29.33 3.05
N ARG A 76 -17.53 -29.87 1.95
CA ARG A 76 -18.43 -31.03 1.98
C ARG A 76 -17.76 -32.28 2.55
N GLN A 77 -16.53 -32.59 2.14
CA GLN A 77 -15.78 -33.73 2.71
C GLN A 77 -15.54 -33.58 4.21
N TRP A 78 -15.14 -32.40 4.66
CA TRP A 78 -15.00 -32.12 6.09
C TRP A 78 -16.34 -32.26 6.83
N ALA A 79 -17.42 -31.71 6.27
CA ALA A 79 -18.75 -31.80 6.87
C ALA A 79 -19.20 -33.27 7.02
N LEU A 80 -19.01 -34.08 5.98
CA LEU A 80 -19.29 -35.53 6.01
C LEU A 80 -18.43 -36.27 7.06
N GLN A 81 -17.13 -35.96 7.16
CA GLN A 81 -16.25 -36.54 8.18
C GLN A 81 -16.67 -36.18 9.62
N ASN A 82 -17.30 -35.02 9.82
CA ASN A 82 -17.80 -34.57 11.11
C ASN A 82 -19.27 -34.98 11.36
N GLY A 83 -19.81 -35.88 10.55
CA GLY A 83 -21.16 -36.43 10.73
C GLY A 83 -22.30 -35.52 10.29
N MET A 84 -22.02 -34.48 9.50
CA MET A 84 -23.06 -33.66 8.89
C MET A 84 -23.64 -34.35 7.65
N VAL A 85 -24.95 -34.25 7.47
CA VAL A 85 -25.68 -34.84 6.34
C VAL A 85 -25.87 -33.78 5.25
N LEU A 86 -25.67 -34.16 3.98
CA LEU A 86 -25.91 -33.27 2.85
C LEU A 86 -27.39 -32.86 2.81
N THR A 87 -27.67 -31.59 2.53
CA THR A 87 -29.06 -31.08 2.41
C THR A 87 -29.88 -31.81 1.34
N ALA A 88 -29.25 -32.49 0.39
CA ALA A 88 -29.89 -33.33 -0.60
C ALA A 88 -30.39 -34.67 -0.02
N GLU A 89 -29.70 -35.22 0.99
CA GLU A 89 -30.01 -36.49 1.65
C GLU A 89 -30.74 -36.28 3.00
N ALA A 90 -30.74 -35.05 3.51
CA ALA A 90 -31.49 -34.70 4.70
C ALA A 90 -32.98 -35.03 4.51
N PRO A 91 -33.62 -35.72 5.46
CA PRO A 91 -35.02 -36.06 5.37
C PRO A 91 -35.84 -34.78 5.25
N LYS A 92 -36.41 -34.54 4.07
CA LYS A 92 -37.28 -33.39 3.82
C LYS A 92 -38.57 -33.59 4.62
N THR A 93 -38.64 -32.98 5.79
CA THR A 93 -39.91 -32.85 6.50
C THR A 93 -40.76 -31.84 5.72
N SER A 94 -41.63 -32.33 4.84
CA SER A 94 -42.64 -31.49 4.21
C SER A 94 -43.61 -31.04 5.30
N ARG A 95 -43.49 -29.78 5.70
CA ARG A 95 -44.52 -29.13 6.51
C ARG A 95 -45.55 -28.57 5.55
N ASP A 96 -46.76 -29.09 5.62
CA ASP A 96 -47.90 -28.53 4.90
C ASP A 96 -48.20 -27.15 5.50
N LEU A 97 -47.91 -26.09 4.74
CA LEU A 97 -48.13 -24.70 5.15
C LEU A 97 -49.57 -24.25 4.86
N GLY A 98 -50.44 -25.14 4.40
CA GLY A 98 -51.77 -24.79 3.92
C GLY A 98 -51.70 -23.94 2.64
N THR A 99 -52.85 -23.71 2.02
CA THR A 99 -53.02 -22.91 0.80
C THR A 99 -52.79 -21.42 1.07
N GLN A 100 -51.55 -21.03 1.32
CA GLN A 100 -51.17 -19.63 1.31
C GLN A 100 -51.17 -19.15 -0.14
N ALA A 101 -52.03 -18.18 -0.46
CA ALA A 101 -52.13 -17.60 -1.79
C ALA A 101 -50.75 -17.09 -2.23
N VAL A 102 -50.24 -17.63 -3.32
CA VAL A 102 -48.96 -17.21 -3.91
C VAL A 102 -49.10 -15.73 -4.31
N PRO A 103 -48.30 -14.82 -3.75
CA PRO A 103 -48.32 -13.43 -4.20
C PRO A 103 -47.92 -13.40 -5.69
N PRO A 104 -48.61 -12.59 -6.52
CA PRO A 104 -48.32 -12.52 -7.95
C PRO A 104 -46.85 -12.17 -8.16
N LEU A 105 -46.20 -12.88 -9.11
CA LEU A 105 -44.80 -12.62 -9.44
C LEU A 105 -44.62 -11.14 -9.80
N PRO A 106 -43.56 -10.48 -9.30
CA PRO A 106 -43.24 -9.12 -9.70
C PRO A 106 -43.13 -9.05 -11.22
N GLN A 107 -43.92 -8.18 -11.84
CA GLN A 107 -43.82 -7.93 -13.27
C GLN A 107 -42.42 -7.43 -13.60
N ALA A 108 -41.80 -8.02 -14.63
CA ALA A 108 -40.48 -7.59 -15.08
C ALA A 108 -40.53 -6.10 -15.46
N PRO A 109 -39.55 -5.28 -15.04
CA PRO A 109 -39.51 -3.86 -15.39
C PRO A 109 -39.46 -3.72 -16.92
N SER A 110 -40.39 -2.93 -17.46
CA SER A 110 -40.61 -2.76 -18.91
C SER A 110 -39.55 -1.92 -19.61
N GLU A 111 -38.56 -1.40 -18.89
CA GLU A 111 -37.60 -0.44 -19.44
C GLU A 111 -36.16 -0.84 -19.12
N PRO A 112 -35.29 -0.99 -20.14
CA PRO A 112 -33.89 -1.28 -19.92
C PRO A 112 -33.22 -0.07 -19.25
N LEU A 113 -32.59 -0.32 -18.09
CA LEU A 113 -31.82 0.67 -17.34
C LEU A 113 -30.72 1.28 -18.23
N LYS A 114 -30.93 2.52 -18.68
CA LYS A 114 -29.91 3.29 -19.42
C LYS A 114 -28.89 3.85 -18.43
N VAL A 115 -27.81 3.10 -18.21
CA VAL A 115 -26.68 3.57 -17.39
C VAL A 115 -25.78 4.48 -18.22
N LYS A 116 -25.69 5.76 -17.83
CA LYS A 116 -24.71 6.71 -18.36
C LYS A 116 -23.52 6.74 -17.41
N ILE A 117 -22.42 6.11 -17.82
CA ILE A 117 -21.15 6.15 -17.08
C ILE A 117 -20.43 7.46 -17.47
N GLN A 118 -20.18 8.35 -16.50
CA GLN A 118 -19.29 9.48 -16.67
C GLN A 118 -18.02 9.22 -15.88
N TRP A 119 -16.88 9.27 -16.56
CA TRP A 119 -15.56 9.25 -15.92
C TRP A 119 -15.15 10.70 -15.67
N ASN A 120 -14.83 11.01 -14.41
CA ASN A 120 -14.17 12.23 -14.00
C ASN A 120 -12.67 11.94 -13.80
#